data_AF-A0A3A8KDS6-F1
#
_entry.id   AF-A0A3A8KDS6-F1
#
_cell.length_a   1.000
_cell.length_b   1.000
_cell.length_c   1.000
_cell.angle_alpha   90.00
_cell.angle_beta   90.00
_cell.angle_gamma   90.00
#
_symmetry.space_group_name_H-M   'P 1'
#
loop_
_entity.id
_entity.type
_entity.pdbx_description
1 polymer ?
#
loop_
_entity_poly.entity_id
_entity_poly.type
_entity_poly.pdbx_seq_one_letter_code
_entity_poly.pdbx_strand_id
1 'polypeptide(L)'
;MLPHATRQPRGILQRLVAGLGLASLAAGAGCLIPQDEALLEGVPEFKNRPPRIVEEQVEPFERILRAFGVGSCTQDFSVVVEDPDVDDRLTVEWYVDYNPSNPEGYYRQIVLANTGQPRRDDRGTLHMDLRSANNPLGTPGIHLVEALVTDRHLTQRQPDPPEEVFLPDGGLVKNPGFVTSYSWVVNTVPGDCQ
;
A
#
# COMPACT_ATOMS: atom_id res chain seq x y z
N MET A 1 2.74 66.40 -102.94
CA MET A 1 3.80 65.39 -102.79
C MET A 1 3.21 64.19 -102.05
N LEU A 2 3.79 63.02 -102.29
CA LEU A 2 3.16 61.68 -102.30
C LEU A 2 2.37 61.21 -101.04
N PRO A 3 1.52 60.17 -101.22
CA PRO A 3 0.40 59.75 -100.36
C PRO A 3 0.72 58.47 -99.56
N HIS A 4 -0.18 58.04 -98.66
CA HIS A 4 -0.60 56.64 -98.36
C HIS A 4 -1.32 56.60 -97.00
N ALA A 5 -2.62 56.29 -96.95
CA ALA A 5 -3.25 54.96 -97.00
C ALA A 5 -3.33 54.27 -95.61
N THR A 6 -4.56 54.30 -95.06
CA THR A 6 -5.30 53.21 -94.38
C THR A 6 -4.56 52.11 -93.61
N ARG A 7 -4.93 51.91 -92.32
CA ARG A 7 -5.55 50.68 -91.80
C ARG A 7 -5.77 50.73 -90.27
N GLN A 8 -7.01 50.52 -89.82
CA GLN A 8 -7.27 49.89 -88.53
C GLN A 8 -7.14 48.37 -88.67
N PRO A 9 -6.64 47.69 -87.64
CA PRO A 9 -7.40 46.56 -87.12
C PRO A 9 -7.37 46.40 -85.59
N ARG A 10 -8.38 45.66 -85.15
CA ARG A 10 -8.71 45.17 -83.80
C ARG A 10 -7.67 44.20 -83.25
N GLY A 11 -7.56 44.18 -81.91
CA GLY A 11 -7.75 42.96 -81.14
C GLY A 11 -6.53 42.27 -80.54
N ILE A 12 -6.80 41.67 -79.37
CA ILE A 12 -6.10 40.57 -78.71
C ILE A 12 -4.98 40.97 -77.75
N LEU A 13 -5.33 41.10 -76.46
CA LEU A 13 -4.58 40.48 -75.36
C LEU A 13 -5.45 40.38 -74.09
N GLN A 14 -6.55 39.63 -74.24
CA GLN A 14 -7.00 38.73 -73.17
C GLN A 14 -5.92 37.65 -73.04
N ARG A 15 -5.19 37.68 -71.92
CA ARG A 15 -4.51 36.54 -71.25
C ARG A 15 -3.42 37.14 -70.37
N LEU A 16 -3.69 37.28 -69.08
CA LEU A 16 -2.72 37.22 -67.95
C LEU A 16 -3.30 37.82 -66.66
N VAL A 17 -4.53 37.47 -66.27
CA VAL A 17 -4.96 37.59 -64.85
C VAL A 17 -5.91 36.44 -64.52
N ALA A 18 -5.48 35.22 -64.86
CA ALA A 18 -6.08 34.00 -64.37
C ALA A 18 -5.01 33.30 -63.54
N GLY A 19 -4.98 33.58 -62.24
CA GLY A 19 -4.01 32.98 -61.34
C GLY A 19 -3.70 33.89 -60.17
N LEU A 20 -4.64 34.01 -59.23
CA LEU A 20 -4.45 34.33 -57.80
C LEU A 20 -5.84 34.61 -57.20
N GLY A 21 -6.61 33.56 -56.97
CA GLY A 21 -7.96 33.71 -56.40
C GLY A 21 -8.59 32.39 -55.94
N LEU A 22 -7.78 31.39 -55.63
CA LEU A 22 -8.23 30.04 -55.22
C LEU A 22 -7.27 29.45 -54.17
N ALA A 23 -6.98 30.22 -53.11
CA ALA A 23 -6.12 29.75 -52.03
C ALA A 23 -6.56 30.25 -50.63
N SER A 24 -7.86 30.40 -50.40
CA SER A 24 -8.37 30.88 -49.10
C SER A 24 -9.58 30.11 -48.54
N LEU A 25 -9.93 28.94 -49.10
CA LEU A 25 -11.06 28.12 -48.63
C LEU A 25 -10.67 26.81 -47.93
N ALA A 26 -9.43 26.70 -47.42
CA ALA A 26 -8.94 25.52 -46.70
C ALA A 26 -8.60 25.77 -45.23
N ALA A 27 -9.13 26.83 -44.61
CA ALA A 27 -8.91 27.14 -43.19
C ALA A 27 -10.12 26.79 -42.29
N GLY A 28 -11.03 25.95 -42.78
CA GLY A 28 -12.25 25.51 -42.08
C GLY A 28 -12.30 24.02 -41.77
N ALA A 29 -11.23 23.25 -42.07
CA ALA A 29 -11.05 21.93 -41.50
C ALA A 29 -10.69 22.11 -40.03
N GLY A 30 -11.69 22.46 -39.23
CA GLY A 30 -11.63 22.24 -37.79
C GLY A 30 -11.21 20.79 -37.63
N CYS A 31 -10.03 20.60 -37.05
CA CYS A 31 -9.64 19.30 -36.56
C CYS A 31 -10.77 18.86 -35.63
N LEU A 32 -11.62 17.97 -36.13
CA LEU A 32 -12.30 17.02 -35.28
C LEU A 32 -11.16 16.34 -34.56
N ILE A 33 -10.79 16.86 -33.40
CA ILE A 33 -10.03 16.11 -32.42
C ILE A 33 -10.92 14.89 -32.22
N PRO A 34 -10.52 13.68 -32.66
CA PRO A 34 -11.22 12.52 -32.16
C PRO A 34 -11.17 12.70 -30.66
N GLN A 35 -12.35 12.82 -30.04
CA GLN A 35 -12.45 12.50 -28.63
C GLN A 35 -12.11 11.01 -28.65
N ASP A 36 -10.81 10.71 -28.64
CA ASP A 36 -10.31 9.49 -28.08
C ASP A 36 -10.94 9.56 -26.70
N GLU A 37 -12.04 8.83 -26.55
CA GLU A 37 -12.42 8.23 -25.30
C GLU A 37 -11.14 7.48 -24.90
N ALA A 38 -10.21 8.21 -24.29
CA ALA A 38 -9.38 7.69 -23.25
C ALA A 38 -10.41 7.19 -22.27
N LEU A 39 -10.83 5.94 -22.51
CA LEU A 39 -11.40 5.05 -21.52
C LEU A 39 -10.59 5.42 -20.30
N LEU A 40 -11.22 6.09 -19.34
CA LEU A 40 -10.67 6.18 -18.00
C LEU A 40 -10.58 4.71 -17.61
N GLU A 41 -9.40 4.14 -17.87
CA GLU A 41 -8.98 2.83 -17.48
C GLU A 41 -9.43 2.73 -16.03
N GLY A 42 -10.37 1.81 -15.78
CA GLY A 42 -11.38 1.92 -14.74
C GLY A 42 -10.83 2.45 -13.41
N VAL A 43 -11.68 3.21 -12.70
CA VAL A 43 -11.41 3.65 -11.32
C VAL A 43 -10.66 2.54 -10.58
N PRO A 44 -9.47 2.82 -10.01
CA PRO A 44 -8.64 1.79 -9.43
C PRO A 44 -9.49 0.88 -8.54
N GLU A 45 -9.45 -0.42 -8.80
CA GLU A 45 -10.14 -1.40 -7.98
C GLU A 45 -9.78 -1.15 -6.52
N PHE A 46 -10.78 -0.97 -5.64
CA PHE A 46 -10.58 -0.93 -4.19
C PHE A 46 -10.01 -2.27 -3.76
N LYS A 47 -8.69 -2.36 -3.80
CA LYS A 47 -7.90 -3.47 -3.28
C LYS A 47 -7.37 -3.03 -1.94
N ASN A 48 -7.64 -3.83 -0.92
CA ASN A 48 -7.00 -3.70 0.37
C ASN A 48 -5.46 -3.61 0.20
N ARG A 49 -4.82 -2.86 1.08
CA ARG A 49 -3.38 -2.60 1.10
C ARG A 49 -2.79 -3.17 2.38
N PRO A 50 -1.50 -3.54 2.37
CA PRO A 50 -0.90 -4.18 3.54
C PRO A 50 -0.72 -3.19 4.70
N PRO A 51 -1.01 -3.61 5.94
CA PRO A 51 -0.60 -2.88 7.12
C PRO A 51 0.93 -2.92 7.28
N ARG A 52 1.46 -2.00 8.05
CA ARG A 52 2.89 -1.77 8.24
C ARG A 52 3.20 -1.58 9.71
N ILE A 53 4.27 -2.21 10.17
CA ILE A 53 4.85 -1.92 11.49
C ILE A 53 5.82 -0.75 11.32
N VAL A 54 5.64 0.29 12.13
CA VAL A 54 6.54 1.45 12.16
C VAL A 54 7.76 1.07 12.99
N GLU A 55 8.76 0.45 12.34
CA GLU A 55 9.94 -0.14 13.00
C GLU A 55 10.69 0.86 13.89
N GLU A 56 10.70 2.14 13.57
CA GLU A 56 11.37 3.18 14.35
C GLU A 56 10.70 3.46 15.71
N GLN A 57 9.49 2.94 15.92
CA GLN A 57 8.65 3.21 17.09
C GLN A 57 8.28 1.96 17.87
N VAL A 58 8.83 0.81 17.46
CA VAL A 58 8.74 -0.41 18.25
C VAL A 58 9.54 -0.27 19.53
N GLU A 59 9.07 -0.91 20.58
CA GLU A 59 9.78 -0.96 21.85
C GLU A 59 9.89 -2.43 22.28
N PRO A 60 11.06 -2.90 22.76
CA PRO A 60 12.33 -2.19 22.74
C PRO A 60 12.83 -1.95 21.31
N PHE A 61 13.57 -0.87 21.13
CA PHE A 61 14.16 -0.56 19.82
C PHE A 61 15.27 -1.56 19.47
N GLU A 62 15.99 -2.09 20.46
CA GLU A 62 16.97 -3.13 20.21
C GLU A 62 16.29 -4.46 19.87
N ARG A 63 16.63 -5.03 18.70
CA ARG A 63 16.18 -6.38 18.30
C ARG A 63 16.75 -7.51 19.14
N ILE A 64 17.82 -7.27 19.91
CA ILE A 64 18.49 -8.29 20.72
C ILE A 64 18.62 -7.80 22.16
N LEU A 65 17.83 -8.37 23.06
CA LEU A 65 17.93 -8.12 24.50
C LEU A 65 18.92 -9.14 25.08
N ARG A 66 20.08 -8.68 25.53
CA ARG A 66 21.20 -9.58 25.87
C ARG A 66 21.16 -10.18 27.27
N ALA A 67 20.47 -9.54 28.21
CA ALA A 67 20.51 -9.89 29.63
C ALA A 67 19.18 -9.57 30.33
N PHE A 68 18.07 -10.11 29.82
CA PHE A 68 16.78 -9.97 30.49
C PHE A 68 16.77 -10.78 31.80
N GLY A 69 16.27 -10.20 32.89
CA GLY A 69 16.31 -10.79 34.24
C GLY A 69 17.38 -10.22 35.16
N VAL A 70 18.33 -9.42 34.66
CA VAL A 70 19.27 -8.65 35.50
C VAL A 70 18.80 -7.21 35.60
N GLY A 71 18.49 -6.73 36.81
CA GLY A 71 18.08 -5.35 37.06
C GLY A 71 16.63 -5.00 36.68
N SER A 72 16.00 -5.75 35.75
CA SER A 72 14.56 -5.66 35.47
C SER A 72 13.95 -7.05 35.32
N CYS A 73 12.79 -7.25 35.96
CA CYS A 73 11.99 -8.46 35.85
C CYS A 73 10.87 -8.35 34.81
N THR A 74 10.62 -7.14 34.32
CA THR A 74 9.53 -6.85 33.39
C THR A 74 10.07 -6.30 32.09
N GLN A 75 9.48 -6.71 30.98
CA GLN A 75 9.78 -6.19 29.65
C GLN A 75 8.48 -6.03 28.87
N ASP A 76 8.27 -4.84 28.35
CA ASP A 76 7.20 -4.58 27.38
C ASP A 76 7.77 -4.71 25.97
N PHE A 77 7.06 -5.45 25.13
CA PHE A 77 7.25 -5.47 23.68
C PHE A 77 6.05 -4.77 23.07
N SER A 78 6.27 -3.81 22.17
CA SER A 78 5.19 -3.06 21.55
C SER A 78 5.50 -2.71 20.12
N VAL A 79 4.46 -2.76 19.30
CA VAL A 79 4.48 -2.32 17.90
C VAL A 79 3.50 -1.17 17.70
N VAL A 80 3.91 -0.22 16.88
CA VAL A 80 3.03 0.81 16.31
C VAL A 80 2.71 0.39 14.89
N VAL A 81 1.44 0.48 14.50
CA VAL A 81 0.96 -0.01 13.22
C VAL A 81 0.32 1.13 12.42
N GLU A 82 0.62 1.15 11.12
CA GLU A 82 0.01 2.01 10.12
C GLU A 82 -0.66 1.16 9.05
N ASP A 83 -1.89 1.50 8.70
CA ASP A 83 -2.66 0.89 7.63
C ASP A 83 -3.32 1.98 6.78
N PRO A 84 -3.01 2.07 5.48
CA PRO A 84 -3.68 3.00 4.59
C PRO A 84 -5.22 2.81 4.52
N ASP A 85 -5.73 1.63 4.82
CA ASP A 85 -7.15 1.27 4.83
C ASP A 85 -7.74 1.43 6.24
N VAL A 86 -8.21 2.65 6.54
CA VAL A 86 -8.56 3.06 7.92
C VAL A 86 -9.72 2.27 8.54
N ASP A 87 -10.57 1.67 7.71
CA ASP A 87 -11.74 0.91 8.16
C ASP A 87 -11.39 -0.52 8.59
N ASP A 88 -10.17 -0.97 8.31
CA ASP A 88 -9.74 -2.34 8.58
C ASP A 88 -9.55 -2.61 10.07
N ARG A 89 -9.93 -3.83 10.47
CA ARG A 89 -9.69 -4.32 11.82
C ARG A 89 -8.29 -4.90 11.91
N LEU A 90 -7.40 -4.17 12.56
CA LEU A 90 -6.05 -4.63 12.79
C LEU A 90 -5.93 -5.46 14.06
N THR A 91 -5.21 -6.57 13.96
CA THR A 91 -4.93 -7.48 15.06
C THR A 91 -3.44 -7.75 15.15
N VAL A 92 -2.90 -7.75 16.37
CA VAL A 92 -1.53 -8.13 16.69
C VAL A 92 -1.55 -9.47 17.43
N GLU A 93 -1.03 -10.50 16.79
CA GLU A 93 -0.82 -11.83 17.37
C GLU A 93 0.63 -11.98 17.82
N TRP A 94 0.80 -12.16 19.13
CA TRP A 94 2.10 -12.34 19.77
C TRP A 94 2.44 -13.82 19.87
N TYR A 95 3.63 -14.18 19.41
CA TYR A 95 4.17 -15.53 19.51
C TYR A 95 5.46 -15.52 20.34
N VAL A 96 5.63 -16.53 21.18
CA VAL A 96 6.83 -16.72 22.00
C VAL A 96 7.26 -18.19 21.90
N ASP A 97 8.53 -18.43 21.55
CA ASP A 97 9.15 -19.77 21.46
C ASP A 97 8.31 -20.83 20.73
N TYR A 98 7.64 -20.42 19.66
CA TYR A 98 6.78 -21.27 18.86
C TYR A 98 7.60 -22.06 17.82
N ASN A 99 7.05 -23.18 17.35
CA ASN A 99 7.62 -23.91 16.22
C ASN A 99 7.20 -23.26 14.89
N PRO A 100 8.10 -22.69 14.09
CA PRO A 100 7.72 -22.02 12.84
C PRO A 100 7.21 -22.99 11.77
N SER A 101 7.54 -24.28 11.84
CA SER A 101 7.05 -25.31 10.92
C SER A 101 5.66 -25.84 11.32
N ASN A 102 5.28 -25.68 12.59
CA ASN A 102 3.95 -26.04 13.08
C ASN A 102 3.53 -25.06 14.19
N PRO A 103 3.15 -23.82 13.81
CA PRO A 103 2.85 -22.78 14.78
C PRO A 103 1.52 -23.09 15.48
N GLU A 104 1.59 -23.44 16.76
CA GLU A 104 0.41 -23.74 17.60
C GLU A 104 -0.12 -22.48 18.28
N GLY A 105 -1.06 -21.79 17.62
CA GLY A 105 -1.74 -20.62 18.20
C GLY A 105 -0.81 -19.46 18.57
N TYR A 106 -1.41 -18.33 18.95
CA TYR A 106 -0.66 -17.20 19.51
C TYR A 106 -0.58 -17.32 21.04
N TYR A 107 0.48 -16.77 21.62
CA TYR A 107 0.58 -16.58 23.08
C TYR A 107 -0.42 -15.54 23.57
N ARG A 108 -0.57 -14.43 22.83
CA ARG A 108 -1.53 -13.38 23.14
C ARG A 108 -2.01 -12.68 21.87
N GLN A 109 -3.26 -12.26 21.83
CA GLN A 109 -3.81 -11.46 20.74
C GLN A 109 -4.32 -10.13 21.27
N ILE A 110 -4.07 -9.06 20.50
CA ILE A 110 -4.49 -7.70 20.81
C ILE A 110 -5.15 -7.14 19.57
N VAL A 111 -6.40 -6.70 19.69
CA VAL A 111 -7.10 -5.99 18.62
C VAL A 111 -6.82 -4.51 18.79
N LEU A 112 -6.34 -3.86 17.73
CA LEU A 112 -6.09 -2.43 17.76
C LEU A 112 -7.38 -1.63 17.59
N ALA A 113 -7.46 -0.50 18.27
CA ALA A 113 -8.58 0.41 18.21
C ALA A 113 -8.67 1.03 16.81
N ASN A 114 -9.84 0.93 16.19
CA ASN A 114 -10.07 1.65 14.94
C ASN A 114 -10.37 3.13 15.26
N THR A 115 -9.41 4.00 14.97
CA THR A 115 -9.48 5.46 15.18
C THR A 115 -9.92 6.23 13.92
N GLY A 116 -10.16 5.53 12.79
CA GLY A 116 -10.38 6.16 11.48
C GLY A 116 -9.15 6.90 10.94
N GLN A 117 -7.97 6.72 11.55
CA GLN A 117 -6.70 7.24 11.09
C GLN A 117 -5.83 6.10 10.54
N PRO A 118 -4.97 6.36 9.53
CA PRO A 118 -4.09 5.33 9.02
C PRO A 118 -3.16 4.78 10.09
N ARG A 119 -2.69 5.67 10.96
CA ARG A 119 -1.86 5.33 12.10
C ARG A 119 -2.74 5.00 13.30
N ARG A 120 -2.50 3.83 13.92
CA ARG A 120 -3.18 3.45 15.16
C ARG A 120 -2.46 4.07 16.36
N ASP A 121 -3.23 4.78 17.18
CA ASP A 121 -2.70 5.45 18.38
C ASP A 121 -2.45 4.46 19.52
N ASP A 122 -3.16 3.33 19.52
CA ASP A 122 -2.95 2.27 20.48
C ASP A 122 -1.85 1.31 20.01
N ARG A 123 -0.91 1.06 20.93
CA ARG A 123 0.19 0.12 20.71
C ARG A 123 -0.31 -1.29 20.96
N GLY A 124 0.03 -2.22 20.08
CA GLY A 124 -0.13 -3.64 20.37
C GLY A 124 0.93 -4.06 21.37
N THR A 125 0.71 -3.89 22.68
CA THR A 125 1.75 -4.13 23.71
C THR A 125 1.61 -5.48 24.43
N LEU A 126 2.66 -6.30 24.35
CA LEU A 126 2.87 -7.50 25.15
C LEU A 126 3.72 -7.19 26.39
N HIS A 127 3.12 -7.33 27.56
CA HIS A 127 3.83 -7.24 28.84
C HIS A 127 4.33 -8.62 29.28
N MET A 128 5.62 -8.72 29.58
CA MET A 128 6.26 -9.93 30.09
C MET A 128 6.83 -9.67 31.48
N ASP A 129 6.49 -10.50 32.46
CA ASP A 129 7.05 -10.43 33.82
C ASP A 129 7.64 -11.80 34.20
N LEU A 130 8.95 -11.88 34.39
CA LEU A 130 9.67 -13.12 34.73
C LEU A 130 9.21 -13.76 36.04
N ARG A 131 8.57 -12.98 36.92
CA ARG A 131 8.02 -13.48 38.19
C ARG A 131 6.65 -14.12 38.03
N SER A 132 6.00 -13.93 36.87
CA SER A 132 4.70 -14.53 36.59
C SER A 132 4.85 -16.03 36.36
N ALA A 133 3.97 -16.82 36.99
CA ALA A 133 3.88 -18.24 36.73
C ALA A 133 3.61 -18.49 35.23
N ASN A 134 4.31 -19.45 34.64
CA ASN A 134 4.21 -19.83 33.22
C ASN A 134 4.62 -18.73 32.22
N ASN A 135 5.47 -17.78 32.60
CA ASN A 135 6.09 -16.90 31.60
C ASN A 135 7.02 -17.73 30.70
N PRO A 136 6.79 -17.78 29.36
CA PRO A 136 7.65 -18.53 28.45
C PRO A 136 9.10 -18.03 28.43
N LEU A 137 9.32 -16.74 28.70
CA LEU A 137 10.65 -16.15 28.83
C LEU A 137 11.31 -16.44 30.19
N GLY A 138 10.62 -17.14 31.09
CA GLY A 138 11.05 -17.39 32.47
C GLY A 138 12.14 -18.45 32.62
N THR A 139 12.46 -19.22 31.58
CA THR A 139 13.59 -20.17 31.64
C THR A 139 14.84 -19.48 31.13
N PRO A 140 16.01 -19.52 31.80
CA PRO A 140 17.23 -18.95 31.24
C PRO A 140 17.57 -19.56 29.87
N GLY A 141 17.85 -18.71 28.88
CA GLY A 141 18.09 -19.14 27.51
C GLY A 141 17.81 -18.06 26.46
N ILE A 142 17.94 -18.46 25.20
CA ILE A 142 17.59 -17.61 24.06
C ILE A 142 16.15 -17.92 23.67
N HIS A 143 15.36 -16.86 23.57
CA HIS A 143 13.95 -16.89 23.21
C HIS A 143 13.69 -16.06 21.95
N LEU A 144 12.62 -16.41 21.25
CA LEU A 144 12.08 -15.63 20.15
C LEU A 144 10.74 -15.04 20.55
N VAL A 145 10.61 -13.72 20.44
CA VAL A 145 9.34 -13.01 20.56
C VAL A 145 9.00 -12.41 19.21
N GLU A 146 7.81 -12.67 18.68
CA GLU A 146 7.36 -12.11 17.40
C GLU A 146 5.97 -11.49 17.54
N ALA A 147 5.83 -10.27 17.02
CA ALA A 147 4.55 -9.63 16.75
C ALA A 147 4.17 -9.88 15.29
N LEU A 148 3.01 -10.50 15.07
CA LEU A 148 2.42 -10.71 13.76
C LEU A 148 1.19 -9.79 13.63
N VAL A 149 1.23 -8.85 12.71
CA VAL A 149 0.18 -7.84 12.49
C VAL A 149 -0.60 -8.19 11.23
N THR A 150 -1.93 -8.20 11.34
CA THR A 150 -2.83 -8.62 10.26
C THR A 150 -4.09 -7.76 10.21
N ASP A 151 -4.61 -7.56 9.01
CA ASP A 151 -5.93 -6.96 8.72
C ASP A 151 -7.05 -8.02 8.61
N ARG A 152 -6.67 -9.30 8.64
CA ARG A 152 -7.56 -10.44 8.44
C ARG A 152 -7.34 -11.53 9.47
N HIS A 153 -8.35 -12.36 9.68
CA HIS A 153 -8.20 -13.59 10.44
C HIS A 153 -7.11 -14.48 9.83
N LEU A 154 -6.32 -15.13 10.70
CA LEU A 154 -5.22 -15.99 10.29
C LEU A 154 -5.56 -17.46 10.55
N THR A 155 -5.32 -18.29 9.53
CA THR A 155 -5.27 -19.75 9.69
C THR A 155 -3.82 -20.18 9.54
N GLN A 156 -3.23 -20.78 10.58
CA GLN A 156 -1.82 -21.18 10.60
C GLN A 156 -0.86 -20.04 10.21
N ARG A 157 -1.10 -18.83 10.74
CA ARG A 157 -0.32 -17.60 10.47
C ARG A 157 -0.42 -17.07 9.03
N GLN A 158 -1.30 -17.63 8.21
CA GLN A 158 -1.58 -17.12 6.87
C GLN A 158 -2.95 -16.42 6.85
N PRO A 159 -3.08 -15.26 6.19
CA PRO A 159 -4.38 -14.64 5.99
C PRO A 159 -5.36 -15.61 5.36
N ASP A 160 -6.58 -15.64 5.89
CA ASP A 160 -7.66 -16.40 5.27
C ASP A 160 -7.85 -15.99 3.80
N PRO A 161 -8.40 -16.88 2.95
CA PRO A 161 -8.55 -16.63 1.51
C PRO A 161 -9.20 -15.27 1.20
N PRO A 162 -8.86 -14.67 0.03
CA PRO A 162 -9.46 -13.42 -0.41
C PRO A 162 -11.00 -13.44 -0.37
N GLU A 163 -11.62 -12.39 0.16
CA GLU A 163 -13.07 -12.22 0.09
C GLU A 163 -13.45 -11.80 -1.34
N GLU A 164 -14.56 -12.34 -1.85
CA GLU A 164 -15.10 -11.94 -3.15
C GLU A 164 -16.16 -10.86 -2.96
N VAL A 165 -15.87 -9.66 -3.45
CA VAL A 165 -16.75 -8.50 -3.36
C VAL A 165 -17.41 -8.27 -4.71
N PHE A 166 -18.75 -8.24 -4.72
CA PHE A 166 -19.53 -7.90 -5.91
C PHE A 166 -19.59 -6.39 -6.09
N LEU A 167 -19.11 -5.92 -7.24
CA LEU A 167 -19.18 -4.52 -7.61
C LEU A 167 -20.57 -4.15 -8.16
N PRO A 168 -20.97 -2.87 -8.10
CA PRO A 168 -22.24 -2.39 -8.65
C PRO A 168 -22.41 -2.61 -10.16
N ASP A 169 -21.30 -2.78 -10.90
CA ASP A 169 -21.28 -3.06 -12.34
C ASP A 169 -21.42 -4.57 -12.68
N GLY A 170 -21.56 -5.42 -11.66
CA GLY A 170 -21.62 -6.88 -11.80
C GLY A 170 -20.26 -7.56 -11.88
N GLY A 171 -19.16 -6.81 -11.75
CA GLY A 171 -17.82 -7.34 -11.61
C GLY A 171 -17.58 -8.02 -10.26
N LEU A 172 -16.58 -8.90 -10.22
CA LEU A 172 -16.14 -9.57 -8.99
C LEU A 172 -14.69 -9.16 -8.71
N VAL A 173 -14.45 -8.59 -7.53
CA VAL A 173 -13.11 -8.22 -7.06
C VAL A 173 -12.72 -9.11 -5.90
N LYS A 174 -11.47 -9.57 -5.90
CA LYS A 174 -10.88 -10.30 -4.77
C LYS A 174 -10.21 -9.30 -3.85
N ASN A 175 -10.65 -9.27 -2.59
CA ASN A 175 -10.07 -8.44 -1.55
C ASN A 175 -9.10 -9.29 -0.70
N PRO A 176 -7.77 -9.20 -0.90
CA PRO A 176 -6.80 -9.98 -0.14
C PRO A 176 -6.69 -9.51 1.31
N GLY A 177 -6.24 -10.38 2.20
CA GLY A 177 -5.74 -9.99 3.52
C GLY A 177 -4.23 -10.02 3.54
N PHE A 178 -3.62 -9.25 4.44
CA PHE A 178 -2.18 -9.12 4.55
C PHE A 178 -1.71 -9.37 5.97
N VAL A 179 -0.46 -9.82 6.06
CA VAL A 179 0.23 -10.05 7.32
C VAL A 179 1.66 -9.50 7.23
N THR A 180 2.13 -8.89 8.31
CA THR A 180 3.51 -8.41 8.46
C THR A 180 4.02 -8.79 9.86
N SER A 181 5.34 -8.93 10.04
CA SER A 181 5.89 -9.34 11.33
C SER A 181 7.11 -8.54 11.76
N TYR A 182 7.32 -8.49 13.08
CA TYR A 182 8.52 -7.95 13.71
C TYR A 182 8.94 -8.86 14.86
N SER A 183 10.23 -9.16 14.98
CA SER A 183 10.74 -10.08 15.99
C SER A 183 11.91 -9.53 16.79
N TRP A 184 11.99 -10.01 18.03
CA TRP A 184 13.06 -9.80 18.98
C TRP A 184 13.66 -11.12 19.40
N VAL A 185 14.98 -11.12 19.57
CA VAL A 185 15.72 -12.20 20.23
C VAL A 185 15.98 -11.77 21.66
N VAL A 186 15.53 -12.58 22.61
CA VAL A 186 15.64 -12.27 24.04
C VAL A 186 16.51 -13.32 24.71
N ASN A 187 17.64 -12.91 25.26
CA ASN A 187 18.46 -13.77 26.09
C ASN A 187 18.11 -13.52 27.56
N THR A 188 17.30 -14.41 28.12
CA THR A 188 17.00 -14.45 29.55
C THR A 188 18.17 -15.09 30.27
N VAL A 189 18.67 -14.43 31.31
CA VAL A 189 19.79 -14.94 32.12
C VAL A 189 19.33 -15.14 33.57
N PRO A 190 19.99 -16.03 34.35
CA PRO A 190 19.73 -16.13 35.77
C PRO A 190 20.00 -14.77 36.44
N GLY A 191 19.04 -14.27 37.21
CA GLY A 191 19.12 -12.97 37.86
C GLY A 191 18.10 -12.85 39.00
N ASP A 192 17.87 -11.63 39.48
CA ASP A 192 17.09 -11.36 40.72
C ASP A 192 15.59 -11.70 40.61
N CYS A 193 15.15 -12.14 39.44
CA CYS A 193 13.75 -12.30 39.05
C CYS A 193 13.27 -13.76 39.02
N GLN A 194 14.14 -14.72 39.32
CA GLN A 194 13.90 -16.17 39.24
C GLN A 194 14.50 -16.91 40.45
#